data_AF-A0A954HNX9-F1
#
_entry.id   AF-A0A954HNX9-F1
#
_cell.length_a   1.000
_cell.length_b   1.000
_cell.length_c   1.000
_cell.angle_alpha   90.00
_cell.angle_beta   90.00
_cell.angle_gamma   90.00
#
_symmetry.space_group_name_H-M   'P 1'
#
loop_
_entity.id
_entity.type
_entity.pdbx_description
1 polymer ?
#
loop_
_entity_poly.entity_id
_entity_poly.type
_entity_poly.pdbx_seq_one_letter_code
_entity_poly.pdbx_strand_id
1 'polypeptide(L)'
;RPYTEGLGLGALGVEMERGMIKTDAHWRSNVEGIYAIGDVTAGPMLAHKAEDEGVAVAETIAGKHGHVNYNVIPGVVYTQPEVAAVGATEEELKSAGIKYVTGKFPFTANGRARAMNHTDGFVKFLADAETDRVLGVHILGFG
;
A
#
# COMPACT_ATOMS: atom_id res chain seq x y z
N ARG A 1 -15.74 -2.00 3.07
CA ARG A 1 -16.34 -0.98 3.98
C ARG A 1 -15.93 -1.31 5.40
N PRO A 2 -15.59 -0.32 6.24
CA PRO A 2 -15.30 -0.55 7.66
C PRO A 2 -16.53 -1.12 8.37
N TYR A 3 -16.31 -2.01 9.34
CA TYR A 3 -17.38 -2.60 10.16
C TYR A 3 -17.16 -2.26 11.63
N THR A 4 -18.09 -1.50 12.21
CA THR A 4 -17.98 -0.97 13.58
C THR A 4 -19.25 -1.16 14.41
N GLU A 5 -20.22 -1.89 13.87
CA GLU A 5 -21.48 -2.19 14.56
C GLU A 5 -21.21 -3.07 15.79
N GLY A 6 -21.91 -2.78 16.89
CA GLY A 6 -21.79 -3.52 18.14
C GLY A 6 -20.52 -3.24 18.97
N LEU A 7 -19.60 -2.39 18.50
CA LEU A 7 -18.34 -2.10 19.21
C LEU A 7 -18.46 -1.10 20.37
N GLY A 8 -19.63 -0.47 20.56
CA GLY A 8 -19.84 0.49 21.66
C GLY A 8 -19.06 1.80 21.52
N LEU A 9 -18.51 2.12 20.34
CA LEU A 9 -17.65 3.29 20.10
C LEU A 9 -18.29 4.62 20.52
N GLY A 10 -19.60 4.78 20.29
CA GLY A 10 -20.33 5.99 20.69
C GLY A 10 -20.40 6.19 22.20
N ALA A 11 -20.51 5.10 22.98
CA ALA A 11 -20.49 5.18 24.44
C ALA A 11 -19.08 5.51 24.98
N LEU A 12 -18.04 5.10 24.26
CA LEU A 12 -16.65 5.43 24.57
C LEU A 12 -16.22 6.82 24.08
N GLY A 13 -17.04 7.48 23.25
CA GLY A 13 -16.71 8.78 22.66
C GLY A 13 -15.63 8.71 21.58
N VAL A 14 -15.43 7.56 20.93
CA VAL A 14 -14.46 7.40 19.84
C VAL A 14 -14.93 8.16 18.61
N GLU A 15 -14.06 9.05 18.09
CA GLU A 15 -14.32 9.85 16.90
C GLU A 15 -14.26 9.00 15.64
N MET A 16 -15.20 9.26 14.73
CA MET A 16 -15.34 8.57 13.45
C MET A 16 -15.30 9.58 12.31
N GLU A 17 -14.69 9.23 11.19
CA GLU A 17 -14.70 10.01 9.96
C GLU A 17 -15.06 9.11 8.78
N ARG A 18 -16.12 9.46 8.04
CA ARG A 18 -16.61 8.68 6.87
C ARG A 18 -16.82 7.19 7.16
N GLY A 19 -17.25 6.85 8.37
CA GLY A 19 -17.50 5.47 8.82
C GLY A 19 -16.26 4.72 9.31
N MET A 20 -15.08 5.33 9.27
CA MET A 20 -13.82 4.78 9.79
C MET A 20 -13.51 5.37 11.17
N ILE A 21 -12.77 4.63 12.00
CA ILE A 21 -12.23 5.17 13.26
C ILE A 21 -11.17 6.20 12.91
N LYS A 22 -11.32 7.42 13.43
CA LYS A 22 -10.33 8.47 13.24
C LYS A 22 -9.11 8.17 14.11
N THR A 23 -7.95 8.12 13.48
CA THR A 23 -6.68 7.90 14.16
C THR A 23 -5.66 8.97 13.83
N ASP A 24 -4.68 9.15 14.72
CA ASP A 24 -3.49 9.95 14.43
C ASP A 24 -2.45 9.15 13.60
N ALA A 25 -1.26 9.75 13.38
CA ALA A 25 -0.15 9.13 12.66
C ALA A 25 0.48 7.90 13.37
N HIS A 26 0.07 7.62 14.61
CA HIS A 26 0.49 6.46 15.41
C HIS A 26 -0.70 5.55 15.75
N TRP A 27 -1.75 5.57 14.92
CA TRP A 27 -2.94 4.71 15.02
C TRP A 27 -3.76 4.88 16.30
N ARG A 28 -3.53 5.95 17.07
CA ARG A 28 -4.29 6.25 18.30
C ARG A 28 -5.60 6.91 17.95
N SER A 29 -6.67 6.47 18.59
CA SER A 29 -7.93 7.21 18.59
C SER A 29 -7.83 8.46 19.50
N ASN A 30 -8.90 9.26 19.55
CA ASN A 30 -9.02 10.35 20.51
C ASN A 30 -9.17 9.88 21.97
N VAL A 31 -9.44 8.60 22.21
CA VAL A 31 -9.55 8.00 23.55
C VAL A 31 -8.22 7.32 23.91
N GLU A 32 -7.64 7.72 25.04
CA GLU A 32 -6.36 7.19 25.51
C GLU A 32 -6.41 5.66 25.70
N GLY A 33 -5.37 4.98 25.22
CA GLY A 33 -5.26 3.52 25.28
C GLY A 33 -6.03 2.77 24.17
N ILE A 34 -6.84 3.45 23.37
CA ILE A 34 -7.56 2.84 22.24
C ILE A 34 -6.84 3.15 20.93
N TYR A 35 -6.48 2.08 20.22
CA TYR A 35 -5.86 2.11 18.90
C TYR A 35 -6.79 1.43 17.88
N ALA A 36 -6.62 1.77 16.61
CA ALA A 36 -7.32 1.12 15.50
C ALA A 36 -6.40 0.95 14.28
N ILE A 37 -6.51 -0.20 13.60
CA ILE A 37 -5.67 -0.59 12.47
C ILE A 37 -6.50 -1.25 11.36
N GLY A 38 -5.90 -1.41 10.18
CA GLY A 38 -6.44 -2.15 9.06
C GLY A 38 -7.62 -1.46 8.40
N ASP A 39 -8.61 -2.27 8.05
CA ASP A 39 -9.76 -1.88 7.23
C ASP A 39 -10.77 -0.95 7.93
N VAL A 40 -10.61 -0.74 9.24
CA VAL A 40 -11.47 0.16 10.03
C VAL A 40 -10.95 1.60 10.07
N THR A 41 -9.72 1.84 9.59
CA THR A 41 -9.08 3.17 9.54
C THR A 41 -8.85 3.63 8.10
N ALA A 42 -8.30 4.82 7.92
CA ALA A 42 -7.96 5.34 6.61
C ALA A 42 -6.80 4.57 5.94
N GLY A 43 -6.77 4.58 4.61
CA GLY A 43 -5.71 3.97 3.80
C GLY A 43 -6.18 2.79 2.96
N PRO A 44 -5.25 2.09 2.28
CA PRO A 44 -5.55 0.91 1.48
C PRO A 44 -6.14 -0.22 2.34
N MET A 45 -7.25 -0.83 1.89
CA MET A 45 -7.87 -1.99 2.53
C MET A 45 -7.19 -3.28 2.06
N LEU A 46 -6.01 -3.56 2.59
CA LEU A 46 -5.14 -4.68 2.20
C LEU A 46 -4.73 -5.46 3.44
N ALA A 47 -4.65 -6.79 3.33
CA ALA A 47 -4.35 -7.66 4.47
C ALA A 47 -2.98 -7.36 5.07
N HIS A 48 -1.93 -7.31 4.24
CA HIS A 48 -0.57 -7.02 4.66
C HIS A 48 -0.39 -5.59 5.20
N LYS A 49 -1.23 -4.63 4.79
CA LYS A 49 -1.29 -3.30 5.41
C LYS A 49 -1.75 -3.39 6.86
N ALA A 50 -2.83 -4.15 7.11
CA ALA A 50 -3.36 -4.33 8.46
C ALA A 50 -2.36 -5.10 9.36
N GLU A 51 -1.64 -6.08 8.81
CA GLU A 51 -0.59 -6.82 9.52
C GLU A 51 0.55 -5.90 9.97
N ASP A 52 1.11 -5.11 9.05
CA ASP A 52 2.22 -4.18 9.36
C ASP A 52 1.81 -3.13 10.39
N GLU A 53 0.60 -2.56 10.27
CA GLU A 53 0.09 -1.62 11.27
C GLU A 53 -0.09 -2.29 12.64
N GLY A 54 -0.55 -3.54 12.68
CA GLY A 54 -0.68 -4.28 13.93
C GLY A 54 0.65 -4.50 14.63
N VAL A 55 1.69 -4.87 13.88
CA VAL A 55 3.06 -4.98 14.41
C VAL A 55 3.54 -3.62 14.91
N ALA A 56 3.39 -2.56 14.11
CA ALA A 56 3.83 -1.22 14.49
C ALA A 56 3.15 -0.70 15.76
N VAL A 57 1.82 -0.88 15.89
CA VAL A 57 1.08 -0.50 17.10
C VAL A 57 1.54 -1.30 18.31
N ALA A 58 1.73 -2.61 18.18
CA ALA A 58 2.22 -3.44 19.28
C ALA A 58 3.61 -2.99 19.75
N GLU A 59 4.51 -2.66 18.82
CA GLU A 59 5.83 -2.11 19.13
C GLU A 59 5.73 -0.75 19.82
N THR A 60 4.88 0.16 19.33
CA THR A 60 4.64 1.47 19.96
C THR A 60 4.12 1.33 21.39
N ILE A 61 3.18 0.41 21.64
CA ILE A 61 2.65 0.12 22.98
C ILE A 61 3.77 -0.39 23.90
N ALA A 62 4.70 -1.19 23.36
CA ALA A 62 5.86 -1.69 24.10
C ALA A 62 7.00 -0.66 24.27
N GLY A 63 6.81 0.61 23.86
CA GLY A 63 7.83 1.66 23.93
C GLY A 63 8.94 1.53 22.89
N LYS A 64 8.73 0.74 21.84
CA LYS A 64 9.63 0.59 20.69
C LYS A 64 9.22 1.51 19.53
N HIS A 65 10.01 1.49 18.46
CA HIS A 65 9.85 2.36 17.29
C HIS A 65 9.07 1.69 16.15
N GLY A 66 7.77 1.46 16.37
CA GLY A 66 6.88 0.98 15.30
C GLY A 66 6.71 2.02 14.19
N HIS A 67 6.84 1.60 12.93
CA HIS A 67 6.69 2.46 11.75
C HIS A 67 6.17 1.68 10.55
N VAL A 68 5.31 2.31 9.74
CA VAL A 68 4.84 1.77 8.46
C VAL A 68 5.05 2.81 7.37
N ASN A 69 5.73 2.41 6.31
CA ASN A 69 5.87 3.25 5.12
C ASN A 69 4.81 2.85 4.08
N TYR A 70 3.70 3.58 4.06
CA TYR A 70 2.58 3.30 3.14
C TYR A 70 2.95 3.41 1.65
N ASN A 71 4.00 4.15 1.31
CA ASN A 71 4.44 4.29 -0.08
C ASN A 71 5.08 3.02 -0.64
N VAL A 72 5.38 2.02 0.21
CA VAL A 72 5.98 0.74 -0.20
C VAL A 72 5.08 -0.46 0.08
N ILE A 73 3.78 -0.23 0.32
CA ILE A 73 2.78 -1.29 0.41
C ILE A 73 2.36 -1.68 -1.01
N PRO A 74 2.60 -2.92 -1.47
CA PRO A 74 2.21 -3.33 -2.81
C PRO A 74 0.68 -3.55 -2.91
N GLY A 75 0.12 -3.28 -4.08
CA GLY A 75 -1.23 -3.73 -4.47
C GLY A 75 -1.15 -4.84 -5.50
N VAL A 76 -2.00 -5.86 -5.38
CA VAL A 76 -2.01 -7.03 -6.29
C VAL A 76 -3.44 -7.36 -6.73
N VAL A 77 -3.58 -7.69 -8.01
CA VAL A 77 -4.79 -8.27 -8.61
C VAL A 77 -4.43 -9.63 -9.19
N TYR A 78 -5.03 -10.69 -8.64
CA TYR A 78 -4.74 -12.09 -8.95
C TYR A 78 -5.51 -12.61 -10.17
N THR A 79 -5.54 -11.83 -11.25
CA THR A 79 -6.04 -12.28 -12.56
C THR A 79 -4.97 -13.10 -13.29
N GLN A 80 -5.27 -13.59 -14.50
CA GLN A 80 -4.26 -14.18 -15.38
C GLN A 80 -4.21 -13.43 -16.72
N PRO A 81 -3.12 -12.68 -17.00
CA PRO A 81 -1.96 -12.42 -16.14
C PRO A 81 -2.30 -11.60 -14.88
N GLU A 82 -1.43 -11.70 -13.87
CA GLU A 82 -1.54 -10.94 -12.63
C GLU A 82 -1.11 -9.48 -12.85
N VAL A 83 -1.55 -8.61 -11.93
CA VAL A 83 -1.09 -7.22 -11.85
C VAL A 83 -0.54 -6.96 -10.46
N ALA A 84 0.66 -6.41 -10.36
CA ALA A 84 1.23 -5.96 -9.10
C ALA A 84 1.87 -4.59 -9.27
N ALA A 85 1.71 -3.72 -8.28
CA ALA A 85 2.32 -2.39 -8.28
C ALA A 85 2.76 -1.97 -6.88
N VAL A 86 3.82 -1.18 -6.79
CA VAL A 86 4.31 -0.56 -5.56
C VAL A 86 4.97 0.78 -5.86
N GLY A 87 4.89 1.73 -4.94
CA GLY A 87 5.37 3.09 -5.14
C GLY A 87 4.41 3.96 -5.98
N ALA A 88 4.92 5.06 -6.51
CA ALA A 88 4.12 6.05 -7.22
C ALA A 88 3.73 5.58 -8.63
N THR A 89 2.55 6.00 -9.07
CA THR A 89 2.07 5.96 -10.46
C THR A 89 2.67 7.12 -11.27
N GLU A 90 2.60 7.03 -12.61
CA GLU A 90 3.02 8.19 -13.43
C GLU A 90 2.13 9.40 -13.21
N GLU A 91 0.84 9.17 -13.01
CA GLU A 91 -0.15 10.21 -12.76
C GLU A 91 0.19 10.97 -11.48
N GLU A 92 0.51 10.27 -10.39
CA GLU A 92 0.95 10.90 -9.13
C GLU A 92 2.23 11.71 -9.31
N LEU A 93 3.23 11.16 -10.01
CA LEU A 93 4.49 11.89 -10.26
C LEU A 93 4.26 13.15 -11.11
N LYS A 94 3.43 13.06 -12.16
CA LYS A 94 3.04 14.22 -12.99
C LYS A 94 2.30 15.27 -12.17
N SER A 95 1.33 14.86 -11.36
CA SER A 95 0.56 15.78 -10.50
C SER A 95 1.43 16.43 -9.42
N ALA A 96 2.44 15.73 -8.92
CA ALA A 96 3.40 16.26 -7.95
C ALA A 96 4.53 17.11 -8.59
N GLY A 97 4.59 17.19 -9.92
CA GLY A 97 5.67 17.91 -10.63
C GLY A 97 7.05 17.26 -10.48
N ILE A 98 7.10 15.96 -10.12
CA ILE A 98 8.34 15.22 -9.95
C ILE A 98 8.85 14.79 -11.32
N LYS A 99 10.10 15.13 -11.64
CA LYS A 99 10.74 14.70 -12.89
C LYS A 99 11.16 13.24 -12.76
N TYR A 100 10.74 12.40 -13.70
CA TYR A 100 11.06 10.98 -13.70
C TYR A 100 11.37 10.48 -15.12
N VAL A 101 12.08 9.37 -15.19
CA VAL A 101 12.31 8.57 -16.40
C VAL A 101 11.57 7.24 -16.31
N THR A 102 11.14 6.72 -17.46
CA THR A 102 10.41 5.45 -17.55
C THR A 102 11.27 4.38 -18.20
N GLY A 103 11.45 3.24 -17.52
CA GLY A 103 11.97 2.01 -18.11
C GLY A 103 10.83 1.01 -18.33
N LYS A 104 10.79 0.34 -19.50
CA LYS A 104 9.77 -0.69 -19.77
C LYS A 104 10.40 -1.88 -20.48
N PHE A 105 10.13 -3.09 -19.99
CA PHE A 105 10.62 -4.34 -20.56
C PHE A 105 9.48 -5.34 -20.76
N PRO A 106 9.22 -5.82 -22.00
CA PRO A 106 8.11 -6.72 -22.28
C PRO A 106 8.44 -8.19 -21.94
N PHE A 107 7.45 -8.96 -21.48
CA PHE A 107 7.64 -10.40 -21.22
C PHE A 107 7.85 -11.22 -22.49
N THR A 108 7.47 -10.72 -23.67
CA THR A 108 7.80 -11.34 -24.96
C THR A 108 9.31 -11.45 -25.21
N ALA A 109 10.12 -10.59 -24.57
CA ALA A 109 11.59 -10.64 -24.65
C ALA A 109 12.23 -11.49 -23.53
N ASN A 110 11.44 -12.00 -22.57
CA ASN A 110 11.94 -12.83 -21.48
C ASN A 110 11.99 -14.32 -21.90
N GLY A 111 13.16 -14.94 -21.80
CA GLY A 111 13.36 -16.33 -22.22
C GLY A 111 12.52 -17.35 -21.43
N ARG A 112 12.32 -17.12 -20.12
CA ARG A 112 11.50 -17.99 -19.27
C ARG A 112 10.01 -17.87 -19.60
N ALA A 113 9.51 -16.65 -19.77
CA ALA A 113 8.15 -16.38 -20.22
C ALA A 113 7.83 -17.08 -21.55
N ARG A 114 8.77 -17.02 -22.50
CA ARG A 114 8.67 -17.77 -23.77
C ARG A 114 8.68 -19.28 -23.57
N ALA A 115 9.60 -19.82 -22.76
CA ALA A 115 9.68 -21.25 -22.48
C ALA A 115 8.40 -21.79 -21.80
N MET A 116 7.72 -20.94 -21.04
CA MET A 116 6.47 -21.27 -20.35
C MET A 116 5.21 -20.94 -21.17
N ASN A 117 5.33 -20.42 -22.39
CA ASN A 117 4.20 -19.92 -23.20
C ASN A 117 3.32 -18.87 -22.47
N HIS A 118 3.92 -18.05 -21.61
CA HIS A 118 3.26 -16.98 -20.85
C HIS A 118 3.96 -15.64 -21.08
N THR A 119 3.73 -15.03 -22.24
CA THR A 119 4.47 -13.83 -22.69
C THR A 119 3.71 -12.51 -22.55
N ASP A 120 2.50 -12.55 -22.00
CA ASP A 120 1.67 -11.36 -21.87
C ASP A 120 2.24 -10.38 -20.86
N GLY A 121 2.14 -9.09 -21.19
CA GLY A 121 2.48 -8.00 -20.29
C GLY A 121 3.94 -7.53 -20.31
N PHE A 122 4.33 -6.84 -19.25
CA PHE A 122 5.59 -6.13 -19.13
C PHE A 122 5.91 -5.77 -17.67
N VAL A 123 7.16 -5.39 -17.43
CA VAL A 123 7.60 -4.67 -16.23
C VAL A 123 7.85 -3.21 -16.60
N LYS A 124 7.37 -2.28 -15.78
CA LYS A 124 7.57 -0.84 -15.91
C LYS A 124 8.17 -0.27 -14.62
N PHE A 125 9.24 0.50 -14.77
CA PHE A 125 9.92 1.22 -13.71
C PHE A 125 9.78 2.72 -13.92
N LEU A 126 9.58 3.45 -12.82
CA LEU A 126 9.67 4.89 -12.75
C LEU A 126 10.83 5.24 -11.84
N ALA A 127 11.80 5.99 -12.33
CA ALA A 127 12.95 6.43 -11.56
C ALA A 127 13.09 7.95 -11.61
N ASP A 128 13.55 8.55 -10.53
CA ASP A 128 13.85 9.97 -10.46
C ASP A 128 14.89 10.36 -11.50
N ALA A 129 14.66 11.44 -12.23
CA ALA A 129 15.47 11.80 -13.38
C ALA A 129 16.89 12.27 -13.04
N GLU A 130 17.14 12.69 -11.80
CA GLU A 130 18.43 13.26 -11.37
C GLU A 130 19.23 12.25 -10.53
N THR A 131 18.55 11.47 -9.69
CA THR A 131 19.17 10.59 -8.69
C THR A 131 19.10 9.11 -9.03
N ASP A 132 18.36 8.74 -10.08
CA ASP A 132 18.09 7.35 -10.48
C ASP A 132 17.37 6.53 -9.39
N ARG A 133 16.82 7.19 -8.37
CA ARG A 133 16.05 6.54 -7.32
C ARG A 133 14.77 5.95 -7.91
N VAL A 134 14.52 4.66 -7.67
CA VAL A 134 13.24 4.04 -8.04
C VAL A 134 12.11 4.67 -7.23
N LEU A 135 11.10 5.19 -7.94
CA LEU A 135 9.91 5.85 -7.42
C LEU A 135 8.68 4.95 -7.46
N GLY A 136 8.63 4.02 -8.41
CA GLY A 136 7.54 3.06 -8.53
C GLY A 136 7.84 1.94 -9.52
N VAL A 137 7.23 0.78 -9.28
CA VAL A 137 7.34 -0.41 -10.13
C VAL A 137 5.95 -0.98 -10.36
N HIS A 138 5.65 -1.27 -11.63
CA HIS A 138 4.35 -1.73 -12.09
C HIS A 138 4.53 -2.92 -13.01
N ILE A 139 3.89 -4.05 -12.69
CA ILE A 139 4.07 -5.33 -13.36
C ILE A 139 2.69 -5.83 -13.81
N LEU A 140 2.61 -6.21 -15.08
CA LEU A 140 1.53 -7.00 -15.66
C LEU A 140 2.20 -8.25 -16.23
N GLY A 141 1.92 -9.44 -15.71
CA GLY A 141 2.64 -10.64 -16.15
C GLY A 141 2.20 -11.91 -15.45
N PHE A 142 2.85 -13.01 -15.83
CA PHE A 142 2.62 -14.32 -15.21
C PHE A 142 3.47 -14.46 -13.94
N GLY A 143 2.81 -14.76 -12.82
CA GLY A 143 3.40 -15.03 -11.50
C GLY A 143 3.73 -16.50 -11.29
#